data_AF-A0A5D4SYF7-F1
#
_entry.id   AF-A0A5D4SYF7-F1
#
_cell.length_a   1.000
_cell.length_b   1.000
_cell.length_c   1.000
_cell.angle_alpha   90.00
_cell.angle_beta   90.00
_cell.angle_gamma   90.00
#
_symmetry.space_group_name_H-M   'P 1'
#
loop_
_entity.id
_entity.type
_entity.pdbx_description
1 polymer ?
#
loop_
_entity_poly.entity_id
_entity_poly.type
_entity_poly.pdbx_seq_one_letter_code
_entity_poly.pdbx_strand_id
1 'polypeptide(L)'
;MEGYSLTNRSIKFAAYSILVIGILGFLMLGNTLTTTEPDIELTLTGGVIEGDEIPHPQRWLFAVIFLGTGIFYALILFAISEALTRLHDMADYSRESSRHLTSLNQKASI
;
A
#
# COMPACT_ATOMS: atom_id res chain seq x y z
N MET A 1 4.79 23.76 -11.73
CA MET A 1 4.78 23.49 -10.27
C MET A 1 3.56 22.67 -9.84
N GLU A 2 2.36 22.87 -10.41
CA GLU A 2 1.15 22.11 -10.02
C GLU A 2 1.20 20.60 -10.27
N GLY A 3 1.72 20.15 -11.42
CA GLY A 3 1.74 18.73 -11.79
C GLY A 3 2.49 17.82 -10.80
N TYR A 4 3.52 18.35 -10.14
CA TYR A 4 4.33 17.58 -9.20
C TYR A 4 3.63 17.38 -7.86
N SER A 5 2.99 18.44 -7.35
CA SER A 5 2.18 18.36 -6.14
C SER A 5 1.00 17.41 -6.34
N LEU A 6 0.43 17.37 -7.55
CA LEU A 6 -0.67 16.48 -7.90
C LEU A 6 -0.20 15.02 -7.88
N THR A 7 0.93 14.70 -8.54
CA THR A 7 1.51 13.36 -8.53
C THR A 7 1.86 12.89 -7.12
N ASN A 8 2.46 13.77 -6.30
CA ASN A 8 2.81 13.42 -4.91
C ASN A 8 1.57 13.14 -4.05
N ARG A 9 0.51 13.94 -4.21
CA ARG A 9 -0.78 13.72 -3.54
C ARG A 9 -1.43 12.41 -4.01
N SER A 10 -1.38 12.10 -5.30
CA SER A 10 -1.91 10.84 -5.84
C SER A 10 -1.17 9.61 -5.30
N ILE A 11 0.15 9.66 -5.16
CA ILE A 11 0.94 8.56 -4.57
C ILE A 11 0.56 8.35 -3.11
N LYS A 12 0.46 9.41 -2.32
CA LYS A 12 0.02 9.33 -0.92
C LYS A 12 -1.40 8.79 -0.81
N PHE A 13 -2.32 9.24 -1.67
CA PHE A 13 -3.69 8.75 -1.72
C PHE A 13 -3.75 7.25 -2.04
N ALA A 14 -2.95 6.78 -3.01
CA ALA A 14 -2.84 5.36 -3.34
C ALA A 14 -2.31 4.55 -2.13
N ALA A 15 -1.29 5.07 -1.43
CA ALA A 15 -0.75 4.43 -0.23
C ALA A 15 -1.81 4.27 0.87
N TYR A 16 -2.59 5.33 1.15
CA TYR A 16 -3.69 5.26 2.12
C TYR A 16 -4.79 4.28 1.68
N SER A 17 -5.13 4.26 0.39
CA SER A 17 -6.14 3.35 -0.14
C SER A 17 -5.71 1.88 0.04
N ILE A 18 -4.44 1.57 -0.19
CA ILE A 18 -3.87 0.24 0.04
C ILE A 18 -3.95 -0.15 1.53
N LEU A 19 -3.69 0.80 2.45
CA LEU A 19 -3.83 0.53 3.88
C LEU A 19 -5.28 0.23 4.27
N VAL A 20 -6.25 1.00 3.76
CA VAL A 20 -7.68 0.76 4.02
C VAL A 20 -8.11 -0.60 3.49
N ILE A 21 -7.72 -0.95 2.25
CA ILE A 21 -8.00 -2.27 1.67
C ILE A 21 -7.33 -3.38 2.48
N GLY A 22 -6.09 -3.17 2.94
CA GLY A 22 -5.37 -4.09 3.81
C GLY A 22 -6.13 -4.39 5.12
N ILE A 23 -6.64 -3.34 5.78
CA ILE A 23 -7.41 -3.48 7.03
C ILE A 23 -8.74 -4.19 6.77
N LEU A 24 -9.48 -3.81 5.72
CA LEU A 24 -10.75 -4.45 5.38
C LEU A 24 -10.55 -5.92 5.02
N GLY A 25 -9.53 -6.23 4.22
CA GLY A 25 -9.18 -7.60 3.86
C GLY A 25 -8.73 -8.44 5.05
N PHE A 26 -7.97 -7.85 5.99
CA PHE A 26 -7.61 -8.49 7.26
C PHE A 26 -8.84 -8.89 8.07
N LEU A 27 -9.80 -7.98 8.23
CA LEU A 27 -11.03 -8.24 8.97
C LEU A 27 -11.90 -9.28 8.26
N MET A 28 -11.99 -9.23 6.93
CA MET A 28 -12.72 -10.21 6.13
C MET A 28 -12.08 -11.60 6.29
N LEU A 29 -10.80 -11.76 5.95
CA LEU A 29 -10.09 -13.04 6.05
C LEU A 29 -10.13 -13.63 7.46
N GLY A 30 -9.96 -12.80 8.50
CA GLY A 30 -10.01 -13.27 9.88
C GLY A 30 -11.38 -13.82 10.30
N ASN A 31 -12.47 -13.29 9.74
CA ASN A 31 -13.83 -13.64 10.15
C ASN A 31 -14.54 -14.61 9.20
N THR A 32 -14.27 -14.56 7.90
CA THR A 32 -15.01 -15.32 6.88
C THR A 32 -14.31 -16.58 6.41
N LEU A 33 -13.02 -16.77 6.72
CA LEU A 33 -12.31 -17.96 6.28
C LEU A 33 -12.75 -19.16 7.12
N THR A 34 -13.57 -20.02 6.53
CA THR A 34 -14.10 -21.26 7.11
C THR A 34 -13.51 -22.49 6.42
N THR A 35 -13.57 -23.63 7.11
CA THR A 35 -13.31 -24.97 6.57
C THR A 35 -14.53 -25.82 6.83
N THR A 36 -14.89 -26.65 5.87
CA THR A 36 -15.92 -27.67 6.07
C THR A 36 -15.25 -28.91 6.66
N GLU A 37 -15.64 -29.30 7.86
CA GLU A 37 -15.24 -30.59 8.42
C GLU A 37 -16.20 -31.67 7.90
N PRO A 38 -15.70 -32.74 7.23
CA PRO A 38 -16.57 -33.81 6.77
C PRO A 38 -17.05 -34.62 7.98
N ASP A 39 -18.36 -34.63 8.21
CA ASP A 39 -18.95 -35.41 9.30
C ASP A 39 -18.86 -36.91 8.99
N ILE A 40 -17.95 -37.61 9.66
CA ILE A 40 -17.57 -38.99 9.34
C ILE A 40 -18.75 -39.95 9.57
N GLU A 41 -19.67 -39.61 10.49
CA GLU A 41 -20.81 -40.46 10.86
C GLU A 41 -21.86 -40.59 9.72
N LEU A 42 -22.05 -39.54 8.92
CA LEU A 42 -23.06 -39.51 7.84
C LEU A 42 -22.57 -40.06 6.50
N THR A 43 -21.24 -40.19 6.32
CA THR A 43 -20.62 -40.69 5.07
C THR A 43 -21.01 -42.15 4.77
N LEU A 44 -21.43 -42.91 5.78
CA LEU A 44 -21.84 -44.31 5.68
C LEU A 44 -23.29 -44.52 5.20
N THR A 45 -24.12 -43.47 5.12
CA THR A 45 -25.55 -43.59 4.78
C THR A 45 -25.96 -42.97 3.43
N GLY A 46 -25.01 -42.41 2.66
CA GLY A 46 -25.25 -41.97 1.28
C GLY A 46 -26.08 -40.69 1.12
N GLY A 47 -26.24 -39.89 2.19
CA GLY A 47 -26.85 -38.56 2.14
C GLY A 47 -25.88 -37.47 1.67
N VAL A 48 -26.39 -36.46 0.98
CA VAL A 48 -25.62 -35.25 0.61
C VAL A 48 -25.22 -34.50 1.90
N ILE A 49 -23.92 -34.29 2.08
CA ILE A 49 -23.35 -33.75 3.32
C ILE A 49 -23.29 -32.22 3.22
N GLU A 50 -24.15 -31.52 3.96
CA GLU A 50 -23.85 -30.15 4.40
C GLU A 50 -22.98 -30.28 5.64
N GLY A 51 -21.66 -30.15 5.48
CA GLY A 51 -20.73 -30.17 6.62
C GLY A 51 -20.78 -28.83 7.35
N ASP A 52 -20.61 -28.86 8.68
CA ASP A 52 -20.58 -27.64 9.48
C ASP A 52 -19.40 -26.75 9.07
N GLU A 53 -19.70 -25.47 8.82
CA GLU A 53 -18.68 -24.45 8.54
C GLU A 53 -18.01 -24.03 9.84
N ILE A 54 -16.83 -24.59 10.10
CA ILE A 54 -16.00 -24.17 11.24
C ILE A 54 -14.96 -23.14 10.80
N PRO A 55 -14.56 -22.20 11.67
CA PRO A 55 -13.53 -21.24 11.30
C PRO A 55 -12.17 -21.91 11.01
N HIS A 56 -11.53 -21.51 9.91
CA HIS A 56 -10.24 -22.08 9.51
C HIS A 56 -9.18 -21.80 10.60
N PRO A 57 -8.42 -22.81 11.09
CA PRO A 57 -7.50 -22.64 12.23
C PRO A 57 -6.41 -21.61 11.96
N GLN A 58 -5.97 -21.50 10.70
CA GLN A 58 -4.96 -20.53 10.26
C GLN A 58 -5.52 -19.22 9.68
N ARG A 59 -6.82 -18.91 9.83
CA ARG A 59 -7.43 -17.69 9.26
C ARG A 59 -6.72 -16.40 9.62
N TRP A 60 -6.28 -16.27 10.87
CA TRP A 60 -5.54 -15.10 11.34
C TRP A 60 -4.12 -15.02 10.77
N LEU A 61 -3.48 -16.17 10.50
CA LEU A 61 -2.17 -16.18 9.86
C LEU A 61 -2.27 -15.61 8.44
N PHE A 62 -3.25 -16.06 7.65
CA PHE A 62 -3.48 -15.53 6.31
C PHE A 62 -3.88 -14.05 6.33
N ALA A 63 -4.74 -13.65 7.28
CA ALA A 63 -5.11 -12.25 7.46
C ALA A 63 -3.89 -11.37 7.76
N VAL A 64 -3.01 -11.78 8.67
CA VAL A 64 -1.78 -11.03 9.02
C VAL A 64 -0.83 -10.95 7.83
N ILE A 65 -0.64 -12.04 7.08
CA ILE A 65 0.21 -12.03 5.88
C ILE A 65 -0.35 -11.02 4.85
N PHE A 66 -1.66 -11.02 4.63
CA PHE A 66 -2.33 -10.09 3.73
C PHE A 66 -2.18 -8.63 4.19
N LEU A 67 -2.37 -8.35 5.48
CA LEU A 67 -2.19 -7.02 6.03
C LEU A 67 -0.72 -6.56 5.92
N GLY A 68 0.21 -7.46 6.22
CA GLY A 68 1.65 -7.19 6.17
C GLY A 68 2.13 -6.81 4.78
N THR A 69 1.64 -7.49 3.74
CA THR A 69 1.96 -7.11 2.34
C THR A 69 1.38 -5.75 1.98
N GLY A 70 0.14 -5.45 2.39
CA GLY A 70 -0.47 -4.13 2.20
C GLY A 70 0.34 -3.00 2.86
N ILE A 71 0.77 -3.19 4.11
CA ILE A 71 1.62 -2.23 4.83
C ILE A 71 2.95 -2.04 4.09
N PHE A 72 3.60 -3.11 3.64
CA PHE A 72 4.86 -3.04 2.91
C PHE A 72 4.74 -2.19 1.62
N TYR A 73 3.70 -2.42 0.81
CA TYR A 73 3.48 -1.61 -0.39
C TYR A 73 3.18 -0.15 -0.09
N ALA A 74 2.39 0.13 0.96
CA ALA A 74 2.12 1.49 1.38
C ALA A 74 3.40 2.23 1.81
N LEU A 75 4.28 1.56 2.57
CA LEU A 75 5.58 2.12 2.98
C LEU A 75 6.47 2.44 1.79
N ILE A 76 6.53 1.56 0.78
CA ILE A 76 7.28 1.83 -0.45
C ILE A 76 6.74 3.08 -1.15
N LEU A 77 5.42 3.22 -1.28
CA LEU A 77 4.83 4.39 -1.91
C LEU A 77 5.11 5.68 -1.14
N PHE A 78 5.08 5.64 0.19
CA PHE A 78 5.49 6.78 1.01
C PHE A 78 6.97 7.11 0.83
N ALA A 79 7.84 6.11 0.77
CA ALA A 79 9.27 6.31 0.54
C ALA A 79 9.54 6.92 -0.85
N ILE A 80 8.84 6.45 -1.89
CA ILE A 80 8.93 7.01 -3.25
C ILE A 80 8.43 8.47 -3.26
N SER A 81 7.29 8.74 -2.62
CA SER A 81 6.74 10.09 -2.47
C SER A 81 7.72 11.07 -1.83
N GLU A 82 8.40 10.64 -0.77
CA GLU A 82 9.41 11.43 -0.07
C GLU A 82 10.68 11.63 -0.93
N ALA A 83 11.19 10.56 -1.54
CA ALA A 83 12.38 10.62 -2.40
C ALA A 83 12.16 11.54 -3.59
N LEU A 84 10.97 11.47 -4.20
CA LEU A 84 10.53 12.39 -5.23
C LEU A 84 10.60 13.82 -4.70
N THR A 85 9.90 14.14 -3.62
CA THR A 85 9.85 15.51 -3.05
C THR A 85 11.26 16.09 -2.87
N ARG A 86 12.20 15.31 -2.31
CA ARG A 86 13.59 15.73 -2.13
C ARG A 86 14.34 15.97 -3.43
N LEU A 87 14.17 15.11 -4.43
CA LEU A 87 14.78 15.29 -5.75
C LEU A 87 14.27 16.56 -6.43
N HIS A 88 12.99 16.90 -6.22
CA HIS A 88 12.41 18.13 -6.76
C HIS A 88 13.03 19.38 -6.11
N ASP A 89 13.13 19.40 -4.79
CA ASP A 89 13.73 20.51 -4.05
C ASP A 89 15.19 20.73 -4.47
N MET A 90 15.94 19.65 -4.68
CA MET A 90 17.33 19.72 -5.19
C MET A 90 17.40 20.29 -6.62
N ALA A 91 16.46 19.92 -7.49
CA ALA A 91 16.42 20.42 -8.87
C ALA A 91 16.10 21.91 -8.94
N ASP A 92 15.18 22.38 -8.09
CA ASP A 92 14.83 23.80 -8.02
C ASP A 92 15.97 24.62 -7.42
N TYR A 93 16.63 24.12 -6.37
CA TYR A 93 17.83 24.75 -5.81
C TYR A 93 18.96 24.89 -6.85
N SER A 94 19.21 23.84 -7.64
CA SER A 94 20.21 23.88 -8.71
C SER A 94 19.90 24.94 -9.77
N ARG A 95 18.63 25.01 -10.22
CA ARG A 95 18.18 26.02 -11.20
C ARG A 95 18.33 27.43 -10.66
N GLU A 96 17.99 27.66 -9.40
CA GLU A 96 18.08 28.96 -8.77
C GLU A 96 19.54 29.42 -8.62
N SER A 97 20.43 28.52 -8.19
CA SER A 97 21.86 28.78 -8.12
C SER A 97 22.45 29.15 -9.50
N SER A 98 22.11 28.41 -10.55
CA SER A 98 22.55 28.75 -11.93
C SER A 98 22.07 30.13 -12.37
N ARG A 99 20.81 30.49 -12.10
CA ARG A 99 20.28 31.83 -12.41
C ARG A 99 21.02 32.91 -11.64
N HIS A 100 21.30 32.68 -10.37
CA HIS A 100 22.01 33.64 -9.52
C HIS A 100 23.44 33.89 -10.02
N LEU A 101 24.17 32.83 -10.39
CA LEU A 101 25.51 32.93 -10.98
C LEU A 101 25.49 33.69 -12.32
N THR A 102 24.50 33.43 -13.16
CA THR A 102 24.34 34.13 -14.45
C THR A 102 24.10 35.62 -14.23
N SER A 103 23.26 35.98 -13.26
CA SER A 103 22.98 37.38 -12.91
C SER A 103 24.19 38.12 -12.33
N LEU A 104 25.04 37.43 -11.55
CA LEU A 104 26.27 38.00 -11.00
C LEU A 104 27.31 38.25 -12.09
N ASN A 105 27.47 37.30 -13.01
CA ASN A 105 28.39 37.46 -14.15
C ASN A 105 27.99 38.63 -15.04
N GLN A 106 26.69 38.80 -15.30
CA GLN A 106 26.16 39.93 -16.07
C GLN A 106 26.36 41.29 -15.37
N LYS A 107 26.30 41.33 -14.02
CA LYS A 107 26.62 42.54 -13.26
C LYS A 107 28.11 42.86 -13.22
N ALA A 108 28.97 41.85 -13.26
CA ALA A 108 30.42 42.02 -13.27
C ALA A 108 30.98 42.43 -14.65
N SER A 109 30.20 42.28 -15.72
CA SER A 109 30.59 42.67 -17.08
C SER A 109 30.17 44.09 -17.48
N ILE A 110 29.69 44.90 -16.53
CA ILE A 110 29.33 46.33 -16.68
C ILE A 110 30.29 47.12 -15.80
#